data_AF-A0A3N5RZD1-F1
#
_entry.id   AF-A0A3N5RZD1-F1
#
_cell.length_a   1.000
_cell.length_b   1.000
_cell.length_c   1.000
_cell.angle_alpha   90.00
_cell.angle_beta   90.00
_cell.angle_gamma   90.00
#
_symmetry.space_group_name_H-M   'P 1'
#
loop_
_entity.id
_entity.type
_entity.pdbx_description
1 polymer ?
#
loop_
_entity_poly.entity_id
_entity_poly.type
_entity_poly.pdbx_seq_one_letter_code
_entity_poly.pdbx_strand_id
1 'polypeptide(L)'
;MTSPFDPTHLTPPISLNRVVVADLPGCTIDAGVKDKNGYQLVSAFALASLIREHADALALDPTQPDDVLNRALDSCLDSEMDEVRTAAEGIVRRLGRNLGYLLLALRRGDPVNRAARDEWNDSYWAYWATIRCVWLGGGIASPRIGPALCRSALDVFDQAGVHDYAINLSPYGSALPLVGMARRAPPDCSMAYVFDFGHTRIKRARPIVEAGSLRALERCADAPTGWGDPSRDDKSAAARLLDHMINVIDEIHAEIHTGACQSDPVRVLASIAAYMRDGQPLLAQSGAYVRIGQIVPNLQCAIQDRLHERWGVPVEVLLEHDGTAAAQAYAGQPHTAVITIGTALGIGFPPGDDAALRPLYSDFTGF
;
A
#
# COMPACT_ATOMS: atom_id res chain seq x y z
N MET A 1 -26.29 11.51 5.65
CA MET A 1 -25.22 12.54 5.78
C MET A 1 -23.90 11.80 5.74
N THR A 2 -22.97 12.20 4.87
CA THR A 2 -21.62 11.62 4.79
C THR A 2 -20.80 12.07 5.99
N SER A 3 -20.15 11.14 6.69
CA SER A 3 -19.27 11.47 7.82
C SER A 3 -18.12 12.38 7.34
N PRO A 4 -17.64 13.31 8.19
CA PRO A 4 -16.45 14.09 7.86
C PRO A 4 -15.25 13.15 7.67
N PHE A 5 -14.28 13.62 6.87
CA PHE A 5 -13.04 12.91 6.63
C PHE A 5 -12.24 12.81 7.94
N ASP A 6 -11.79 11.60 8.25
CA ASP A 6 -10.91 11.30 9.38
C ASP A 6 -9.62 10.62 8.85
N PRO A 7 -8.47 11.31 8.85
CA PRO A 7 -7.21 10.75 8.36
C PRO A 7 -6.67 9.62 9.23
N THR A 8 -7.10 9.52 10.49
CA THR A 8 -6.66 8.50 11.45
C THR A 8 -7.46 7.21 11.33
N HIS A 9 -8.68 7.29 10.79
CA HIS A 9 -9.52 6.12 10.61
C HIS A 9 -10.17 6.04 9.23
N LEU A 10 -9.36 5.60 8.27
CA LEU A 10 -9.74 5.51 6.88
C LEU A 10 -10.89 4.54 6.62
N THR A 11 -11.73 4.91 5.66
CA THR A 11 -12.88 4.14 5.21
C THR A 11 -12.84 3.98 3.69
N PRO A 12 -13.54 2.97 3.11
CA PRO A 12 -13.50 2.70 1.66
C PRO A 12 -13.70 3.90 0.71
N PRO A 13 -14.52 4.92 1.03
CA PRO A 13 -14.63 6.12 0.21
C PRO A 13 -13.31 6.83 -0.11
N ILE A 14 -12.28 6.78 0.76
CA ILE A 14 -10.99 7.47 0.52
C ILE A 14 -10.14 6.80 -0.58
N SER A 15 -10.51 5.61 -1.05
CA SER A 15 -9.69 4.83 -1.97
C SER A 15 -9.37 5.60 -3.25
N LEU A 16 -8.06 5.75 -3.52
CA LEU A 16 -7.54 6.39 -4.74
C LEU A 16 -7.95 5.65 -6.01
N ASN A 17 -8.19 4.33 -5.90
CA ASN A 17 -8.63 3.49 -7.02
C ASN A 17 -9.94 3.97 -7.65
N ARG A 18 -10.78 4.68 -6.88
CA ARG A 18 -12.09 5.18 -7.32
C ARG A 18 -12.10 6.67 -7.67
N VAL A 19 -11.00 7.38 -7.43
CA VAL A 19 -10.89 8.81 -7.75
C VAL A 19 -10.83 8.95 -9.26
N VAL A 20 -11.79 9.65 -9.85
CA VAL A 20 -11.87 9.93 -11.28
C VAL A 20 -11.23 11.27 -11.60
N VAL A 21 -10.42 11.33 -12.65
CA VAL A 21 -9.96 12.59 -13.23
C VAL A 21 -10.98 13.04 -14.27
N ALA A 22 -11.95 13.85 -13.86
CA ALA A 22 -13.04 14.29 -14.72
C ALA A 22 -12.62 15.44 -15.64
N ASP A 23 -11.89 16.42 -15.11
CA ASP A 23 -11.20 17.45 -15.90
C ASP A 23 -10.19 18.20 -15.02
N LEU A 24 -9.33 19.00 -15.64
CA LEU A 24 -8.36 19.88 -15.00
C LEU A 24 -8.39 21.23 -15.73
N PRO A 25 -9.34 22.11 -15.41
CA PRO A 25 -9.49 23.39 -16.09
C PRO A 25 -8.18 24.18 -16.11
N GLY A 26 -7.79 24.67 -17.28
CA GLY A 26 -6.54 25.39 -17.50
C GLY A 26 -5.31 24.51 -17.73
N CYS A 27 -5.45 23.18 -17.71
CA CYS A 27 -4.38 22.23 -18.04
C CYS A 27 -4.71 21.48 -19.33
N THR A 28 -3.68 21.22 -20.13
CA THR A 28 -3.80 20.26 -21.25
C THR A 28 -3.65 18.86 -20.68
N ILE A 29 -4.73 18.07 -20.73
CA ILE A 29 -4.74 16.68 -20.24
C ILE A 29 -4.38 15.74 -21.39
N ASP A 30 -3.54 14.74 -21.11
CA ASP A 30 -3.18 13.75 -22.12
C ASP A 30 -4.38 12.88 -22.53
N ALA A 31 -4.43 12.49 -23.81
CA ALA A 31 -5.47 11.62 -24.34
C ALA A 31 -5.57 10.32 -23.52
N GLY A 32 -6.78 9.90 -23.15
CA GLY A 32 -7.03 8.68 -22.38
C GLY A 32 -6.96 8.82 -20.85
N VAL A 33 -6.71 10.03 -20.31
CA VAL A 33 -6.75 10.28 -18.85
C VAL A 33 -8.15 10.67 -18.37
N LYS A 34 -8.87 11.48 -19.15
CA LYS A 34 -10.20 11.97 -18.79
C LYS A 34 -11.17 10.80 -18.54
N ASP A 35 -11.98 10.93 -17.49
CA ASP A 35 -12.98 9.96 -17.03
C ASP A 35 -12.41 8.61 -16.59
N LYS A 36 -11.09 8.49 -16.44
CA LYS A 36 -10.44 7.31 -15.86
C LYS A 36 -10.27 7.48 -14.36
N ASN A 37 -10.35 6.35 -13.65
CA ASN A 37 -10.09 6.32 -12.22
C ASN A 37 -8.62 5.98 -11.90
N GLY A 38 -8.20 6.20 -10.65
CA GLY A 38 -6.82 5.95 -10.22
C GLY A 38 -6.34 4.52 -10.49
N TYR A 39 -7.22 3.51 -10.41
CA TYR A 39 -6.86 2.13 -10.73
C TYR A 39 -6.50 1.98 -12.21
N GLN A 40 -7.30 2.55 -13.12
CA GLN A 40 -7.05 2.52 -14.56
C GLN A 40 -5.83 3.38 -14.98
N LEU A 41 -5.41 4.31 -14.14
CA LEU A 41 -4.36 5.28 -14.47
C LEU A 41 -2.97 4.88 -13.97
N VAL A 42 -2.86 4.28 -12.76
CA VAL A 42 -1.58 4.17 -12.05
C VAL A 42 -1.32 2.77 -11.44
N SER A 43 -2.25 1.83 -11.52
CA SER A 43 -2.08 0.48 -10.93
C SER A 43 -1.20 -0.46 -11.78
N ALA A 44 -0.93 -1.66 -11.25
CA ALA A 44 -0.32 -2.76 -12.00
C ALA A 44 -1.09 -3.12 -13.29
N PHE A 45 -2.42 -2.99 -13.26
CA PHE A 45 -3.25 -3.18 -14.44
C PHE A 45 -3.02 -2.07 -15.48
N ALA A 46 -2.89 -0.82 -15.03
CA ALA A 46 -2.59 0.32 -15.90
C ALA A 46 -1.22 0.16 -16.56
N LEU A 47 -0.22 -0.25 -15.78
CA LEU A 47 1.13 -0.52 -16.29
C LEU A 47 1.14 -1.66 -17.32
N ALA A 48 0.50 -2.79 -17.01
CA ALA A 48 0.40 -3.91 -17.94
C ALA A 48 -0.36 -3.53 -19.22
N SER A 49 -1.38 -2.68 -19.13
CA SER A 49 -2.10 -2.16 -20.30
C SER A 49 -1.19 -1.32 -21.20
N LEU A 50 -0.42 -0.39 -20.62
CA LEU A 50 0.56 0.41 -21.37
C LEU A 50 1.66 -0.48 -22.01
N ILE A 51 2.14 -1.49 -21.30
CA ILE A 51 3.11 -2.44 -21.85
C ILE A 51 2.53 -3.17 -23.06
N ARG A 52 1.27 -3.61 -23.01
CA ARG A 52 0.60 -4.28 -24.14
C ARG A 52 0.44 -3.38 -25.34
N GLU A 53 0.11 -2.11 -25.14
CA GLU A 53 0.01 -1.11 -26.22
C GLU A 53 1.34 -0.90 -26.96
N HIS A 54 2.47 -1.19 -26.30
CA HIS A 54 3.82 -1.02 -26.81
C HIS A 54 4.60 -2.35 -26.95
N ALA A 55 3.91 -3.49 -26.92
CA ALA A 55 4.57 -4.80 -26.79
C ALA A 55 5.55 -5.10 -27.93
N ASP A 56 5.19 -4.73 -29.17
CA ASP A 56 6.06 -4.89 -30.34
C ASP A 56 7.36 -4.11 -30.19
N ALA A 57 7.29 -2.86 -29.72
CA ALA A 57 8.48 -2.01 -29.51
C ALA A 57 9.34 -2.47 -28.33
N LEU A 58 8.74 -3.17 -27.35
CA LEU A 58 9.44 -3.76 -26.21
C LEU A 58 9.98 -5.17 -26.49
N ALA A 59 9.64 -5.77 -27.64
CA ALA A 59 9.87 -7.19 -27.94
C ALA A 59 9.31 -8.13 -26.86
N LEU A 60 8.12 -7.82 -26.33
CA LEU A 60 7.41 -8.62 -25.33
C LEU A 60 6.17 -9.29 -25.93
N ASP A 61 5.82 -10.46 -25.41
CA ASP A 61 4.56 -11.13 -25.73
C ASP A 61 3.40 -10.49 -24.94
N PRO A 62 2.43 -9.80 -25.59
CA PRO A 62 1.34 -9.11 -24.91
C PRO A 62 0.35 -10.05 -24.22
N THR A 63 0.38 -11.35 -24.52
CA THR A 63 -0.52 -12.35 -23.94
C THR A 63 -0.07 -12.83 -22.56
N GLN A 64 1.14 -12.44 -22.13
CA GLN A 64 1.65 -12.78 -20.80
C GLN A 64 0.78 -12.19 -19.67
N PRO A 65 0.73 -12.85 -18.51
CA PRO A 65 0.08 -12.32 -17.31
C PRO A 65 0.61 -10.94 -16.89
N ASP A 66 -0.24 -10.11 -16.29
CA ASP A 66 0.10 -8.74 -15.86
C ASP A 66 1.36 -8.70 -14.98
N ASP A 67 1.51 -9.64 -14.05
CA ASP A 67 2.66 -9.67 -13.15
C ASP A 67 3.97 -10.01 -13.86
N VAL A 68 3.91 -10.81 -14.94
CA VAL A 68 5.06 -11.11 -15.80
C VAL A 68 5.44 -9.88 -16.61
N LEU A 69 4.47 -9.22 -17.26
CA LEU A 69 4.70 -7.99 -18.02
C LEU A 69 5.30 -6.89 -17.15
N ASN A 70 4.71 -6.65 -15.98
CA ASN A 70 5.17 -5.59 -15.07
C ASN A 70 6.61 -5.81 -14.61
N ARG A 71 7.04 -7.05 -14.36
CA ARG A 71 8.44 -7.37 -14.03
C ARG A 71 9.37 -7.23 -15.22
N ALA A 72 8.90 -7.53 -16.43
CA ALA A 72 9.72 -7.44 -17.64
C ALA A 72 10.11 -6.00 -17.98
N LEU A 73 9.28 -5.01 -17.63
CA LEU A 73 9.56 -3.60 -17.92
C LEU A 73 10.88 -3.11 -17.28
N ASP A 74 11.22 -3.57 -16.07
CA ASP A 74 12.50 -3.21 -15.42
C ASP A 74 13.69 -3.63 -16.29
N SER A 75 13.62 -4.81 -16.92
CA SER A 75 14.67 -5.28 -17.84
C SER A 75 14.70 -4.48 -19.15
N CYS A 76 13.56 -4.01 -19.64
CA CYS A 76 13.50 -3.17 -20.85
C CYS A 76 14.17 -1.80 -20.66
N LEU A 77 14.15 -1.25 -19.44
CA LEU A 77 14.84 0.01 -19.12
C LEU A 77 16.37 -0.10 -19.20
N ASP A 78 16.92 -1.29 -18.94
CA ASP A 78 18.36 -1.57 -19.02
C ASP A 78 18.76 -2.19 -20.38
N SER A 79 17.86 -2.21 -21.37
CA SER A 79 18.12 -2.81 -22.69
C SER A 79 19.22 -2.09 -23.46
N GLU A 80 20.09 -2.86 -24.12
CA GLU A 80 21.09 -2.34 -25.07
C GLU A 80 20.44 -1.82 -26.36
N MET A 81 19.22 -2.26 -26.68
CA MET A 81 18.47 -1.77 -27.83
C MET A 81 17.80 -0.43 -27.51
N ASP A 82 18.26 0.64 -28.17
CA ASP A 82 17.77 2.01 -27.96
C ASP A 82 16.24 2.14 -28.12
N GLU A 83 15.66 1.43 -29.09
CA GLU A 83 14.21 1.44 -29.35
C GLU A 83 13.42 0.87 -28.16
N VAL A 84 13.85 -0.29 -27.63
CA VAL A 84 13.23 -0.94 -26.45
C VAL A 84 13.34 -0.04 -25.23
N ARG A 85 14.52 0.51 -24.97
CA ARG A 85 14.76 1.41 -23.84
C ARG A 85 13.90 2.68 -23.93
N THR A 86 13.84 3.29 -25.11
CA THR A 86 13.02 4.50 -25.36
C THR A 86 11.53 4.22 -25.14
N ALA A 87 11.04 3.06 -25.60
CA ALA A 87 9.65 2.65 -25.39
C ALA A 87 9.34 2.44 -23.89
N ALA A 88 10.23 1.75 -23.17
CA ALA A 88 10.08 1.53 -21.74
C ALA A 88 10.05 2.83 -20.93
N GLU A 89 10.98 3.75 -21.22
CA GLU A 89 10.97 5.09 -20.60
C GLU A 89 9.70 5.88 -20.94
N GLY A 90 9.18 5.74 -22.16
CA GLY A 90 7.93 6.35 -22.59
C GLY A 90 6.73 5.90 -21.74
N ILE A 91 6.66 4.60 -21.44
CA ILE A 91 5.64 4.03 -20.55
C ILE A 91 5.77 4.58 -19.14
N VAL A 92 6.99 4.62 -18.58
CA VAL A 92 7.23 5.16 -17.24
C VAL A 92 6.85 6.64 -17.15
N ARG A 93 7.23 7.45 -18.16
CA ARG A 93 6.82 8.85 -18.25
C ARG A 93 5.30 8.98 -18.30
N ARG A 94 4.62 8.13 -19.09
CA ARG A 94 3.16 8.17 -19.18
C ARG A 94 2.48 7.81 -17.87
N LEU A 95 2.96 6.77 -17.18
CA LEU A 95 2.46 6.38 -15.86
C LEU A 95 2.68 7.49 -14.81
N GLY A 96 3.85 8.13 -14.82
CA GLY A 96 4.15 9.28 -13.96
C GLY A 96 3.23 10.48 -14.23
N ARG A 97 2.98 10.82 -15.50
CA ARG A 97 2.01 11.89 -15.84
C ARG A 97 0.59 11.56 -15.38
N ASN A 98 0.15 10.31 -15.56
CA ASN A 98 -1.15 9.85 -15.06
C ASN A 98 -1.26 10.04 -13.53
N LEU A 99 -0.22 9.71 -12.77
CA LEU A 99 -0.17 9.98 -11.33
C LEU A 99 -0.22 11.49 -11.03
N GLY A 100 0.53 12.29 -11.78
CA GLY A 100 0.50 13.75 -11.67
C GLY A 100 -0.91 14.32 -11.83
N TYR A 101 -1.65 13.89 -12.86
CA TYR A 101 -3.04 14.33 -13.07
C TYR A 101 -3.98 13.91 -11.93
N LEU A 102 -3.83 12.67 -11.44
CA LEU A 102 -4.62 12.16 -10.31
C LEU A 102 -4.39 13.00 -9.04
N LEU A 103 -3.13 13.25 -8.68
CA LEU A 103 -2.76 14.03 -7.50
C LEU A 103 -3.16 15.50 -7.65
N LEU A 104 -3.02 16.08 -8.84
CA LEU A 104 -3.42 17.46 -9.11
C LEU A 104 -4.94 17.63 -8.98
N ALA A 105 -5.73 16.68 -9.46
CA ALA A 105 -7.19 16.68 -9.31
C ALA A 105 -7.61 16.66 -7.83
N LEU A 106 -6.93 15.85 -7.00
CA LEU A 106 -7.14 15.80 -5.56
C LEU A 106 -6.75 17.12 -4.87
N ARG A 107 -5.57 17.64 -5.18
CA ARG A 107 -5.00 18.85 -4.58
C ARG A 107 -5.83 20.10 -4.86
N ARG A 108 -6.33 20.24 -6.09
CA ARG A 108 -7.16 21.39 -6.51
C ARG A 108 -8.61 21.23 -6.07
N GLY A 109 -9.15 20.02 -6.17
CA GLY A 109 -10.56 19.75 -5.92
C GLY A 109 -11.46 20.65 -6.76
N ASP A 110 -11.20 20.78 -8.06
CA ASP A 110 -12.04 21.59 -8.95
C ASP A 110 -13.49 21.08 -8.95
N PRO A 111 -14.50 21.95 -9.16
CA PRO A 111 -15.92 21.57 -9.07
C PRO A 111 -16.32 20.35 -9.90
N VAL A 112 -15.72 20.18 -11.09
CA VAL A 112 -15.95 19.02 -11.97
C VAL A 112 -15.47 17.70 -11.35
N ASN A 113 -14.33 17.71 -10.65
CA ASN A 113 -13.81 16.54 -9.95
C ASN A 113 -14.59 16.26 -8.66
N ARG A 114 -15.08 17.31 -7.98
CA ARG A 114 -16.00 17.16 -6.83
C ARG A 114 -17.32 16.51 -7.25
N ALA A 115 -17.89 16.95 -8.36
CA ALA A 115 -19.13 16.38 -8.89
C ALA A 115 -18.99 14.90 -9.29
N ALA A 116 -17.81 14.47 -9.74
CA ALA A 116 -17.51 13.07 -10.04
C ALA A 116 -17.32 12.18 -8.78
N ARG A 117 -17.36 12.77 -7.58
CA ARG A 117 -17.22 12.11 -6.28
C ARG A 117 -18.24 12.66 -5.29
N ASP A 118 -19.51 12.55 -5.64
CA ASP A 118 -20.63 13.08 -4.85
C ASP A 118 -20.75 12.42 -3.46
N GLU A 119 -20.09 11.28 -3.25
CA GLU A 119 -19.98 10.64 -1.94
C GLU A 119 -19.04 11.37 -0.98
N TRP A 120 -18.17 12.27 -1.46
CA TRP A 120 -17.28 13.08 -0.63
C TRP A 120 -17.93 14.43 -0.29
N ASN A 121 -17.92 14.78 1.00
CA ASN A 121 -18.21 16.14 1.43
C ASN A 121 -16.95 17.03 1.36
N ASP A 122 -17.10 18.33 1.63
CA ASP A 122 -16.01 19.31 1.53
C ASP A 122 -14.78 19.00 2.39
N SER A 123 -14.93 18.24 3.49
CA SER A 123 -13.81 17.94 4.37
C SER A 123 -12.74 17.06 3.71
N TYR A 124 -13.11 16.18 2.78
CA TYR A 124 -12.16 15.36 2.00
C TYR A 124 -11.31 16.26 1.10
N TRP A 125 -11.96 17.15 0.35
CA TRP A 125 -11.29 18.07 -0.57
C TRP A 125 -10.44 19.10 0.16
N ALA A 126 -10.95 19.64 1.27
CA ALA A 126 -10.20 20.55 2.13
C ALA A 126 -8.93 19.87 2.66
N TYR A 127 -9.02 18.61 3.09
CA TYR A 127 -7.86 17.88 3.57
C TYR A 127 -6.81 17.65 2.47
N TRP A 128 -7.22 17.19 1.28
CA TRP A 128 -6.32 17.03 0.13
C TRP A 128 -5.67 18.35 -0.30
N ALA A 129 -6.38 19.47 -0.18
CA ALA A 129 -5.82 20.79 -0.41
C ALA A 129 -4.73 21.18 0.62
N THR A 130 -4.64 20.51 1.76
CA THR A 130 -3.53 20.72 2.72
C THR A 130 -2.28 19.90 2.37
N ILE A 131 -2.39 18.83 1.58
CA ILE A 131 -1.25 17.98 1.26
C ILE A 131 -0.22 18.74 0.43
N ARG A 132 1.05 18.60 0.79
CA ARG A 132 2.23 19.23 0.16
C ARG A 132 3.32 18.21 -0.16
N CYS A 133 3.29 17.04 0.48
CA CYS A 133 4.26 15.98 0.26
C CYS A 133 3.53 14.65 0.01
N VAL A 134 4.01 13.89 -0.97
CA VAL A 134 3.60 12.52 -1.22
C VAL A 134 4.82 11.62 -1.18
N TRP A 135 4.80 10.60 -0.34
CA TRP A 135 5.76 9.50 -0.39
C TRP A 135 5.16 8.33 -1.17
N LEU A 136 5.90 7.87 -2.18
CA LEU A 136 5.52 6.73 -3.01
C LEU A 136 6.29 5.48 -2.59
N GLY A 137 5.59 4.36 -2.52
CA GLY A 137 6.17 3.04 -2.33
C GLY A 137 5.42 1.97 -3.09
N GLY A 138 5.57 0.71 -2.66
CA GLY A 138 4.95 -0.44 -3.31
C GLY A 138 5.83 -1.08 -4.38
N GLY A 139 5.26 -2.04 -5.11
CA GLY A 139 6.00 -2.87 -6.06
C GLY A 139 6.34 -2.18 -7.38
N ILE A 140 5.56 -1.17 -7.78
CA ILE A 140 5.79 -0.44 -9.05
C ILE A 140 6.75 0.73 -8.86
N ALA A 141 6.77 1.35 -7.68
CA ALA A 141 7.71 2.41 -7.33
C ALA A 141 9.12 1.84 -7.03
N SER A 142 9.63 0.98 -7.92
CA SER A 142 10.96 0.37 -7.81
C SER A 142 12.06 1.43 -7.93
N PRO A 143 13.30 1.18 -7.47
CA PRO A 143 14.41 2.11 -7.67
C PRO A 143 14.69 2.46 -9.14
N ARG A 144 14.25 1.63 -10.10
CA ARG A 144 14.41 1.85 -11.55
C ARG A 144 13.30 2.73 -12.12
N ILE A 145 12.05 2.40 -11.81
CA ILE A 145 10.86 3.09 -12.36
C ILE A 145 10.56 4.37 -11.57
N GLY A 146 10.68 4.30 -10.25
CA GLY A 146 10.25 5.32 -9.31
C GLY A 146 10.79 6.73 -9.59
N PRO A 147 12.10 6.92 -9.85
CA PRO A 147 12.64 8.29 -9.99
C PRO A 147 12.06 9.01 -11.20
N ALA A 148 11.91 8.31 -12.32
CA ALA A 148 11.29 8.86 -13.53
C ALA A 148 9.78 9.07 -13.34
N LEU A 149 9.10 8.15 -12.64
CA LEU A 149 7.69 8.28 -12.29
C LEU A 149 7.42 9.54 -11.46
N CYS A 150 8.20 9.78 -10.39
CA CYS A 150 8.08 10.99 -9.57
C CYS A 150 8.33 12.27 -10.38
N ARG A 151 9.39 12.28 -11.20
CA ARG A 151 9.75 13.42 -12.03
C ARG A 151 8.62 13.77 -13.00
N SER A 152 8.11 12.79 -13.74
CA SER A 152 7.01 13.01 -14.69
C SER A 152 5.69 13.40 -14.02
N ALA A 153 5.46 12.99 -12.78
CA ALA A 153 4.32 13.47 -11.99
C ALA A 153 4.50 14.95 -11.59
N LEU A 154 5.70 15.35 -11.16
CA LEU A 154 6.03 16.74 -10.83
C LEU A 154 5.98 17.67 -12.06
N ASP A 155 6.40 17.19 -13.24
CA ASP A 155 6.29 17.97 -14.48
C ASP A 155 4.84 18.39 -14.78
N VAL A 156 3.84 17.58 -14.39
CA VAL A 156 2.41 17.93 -14.51
C VAL A 156 2.03 19.07 -13.55
N PHE A 157 2.57 19.06 -12.34
CA PHE A 157 2.37 20.14 -11.36
C PHE A 157 3.01 21.44 -11.82
N ASP A 158 4.23 21.38 -12.34
CA ASP A 158 4.94 22.54 -12.89
C ASP A 158 4.20 23.13 -14.10
N GLN A 159 3.70 22.29 -15.01
CA GLN A 159 2.85 22.71 -16.14
C GLN A 159 1.54 23.38 -15.69
N ALA A 160 1.05 23.04 -14.51
CA ALA A 160 -0.13 23.66 -13.89
C ALA A 160 0.19 24.88 -13.01
N GLY A 161 1.46 25.27 -12.89
CA GLY A 161 1.90 26.39 -12.05
C GLY A 161 1.84 26.12 -10.54
N VAL A 162 1.86 24.84 -10.13
CA VAL A 162 1.86 24.44 -8.72
C VAL A 162 3.26 23.98 -8.33
N HIS A 163 4.00 24.83 -7.63
CA HIS A 163 5.41 24.57 -7.28
C HIS A 163 5.62 24.21 -5.80
N ASP A 164 4.60 24.35 -4.95
CA ASP A 164 4.63 24.00 -3.53
C ASP A 164 4.23 22.54 -3.28
N TYR A 165 4.78 21.60 -4.06
CA TYR A 165 4.43 20.19 -3.97
C TYR A 165 5.62 19.28 -4.19
N ALA A 166 5.76 18.25 -3.34
CA ALA A 166 6.82 17.26 -3.42
C ALA A 166 6.25 15.86 -3.62
N ILE A 167 6.87 15.11 -4.54
CA ILE A 167 6.57 13.69 -4.78
C ILE A 167 7.89 12.93 -4.68
N ASN A 168 8.02 12.14 -3.61
CA ASN A 168 9.26 11.48 -3.23
C ASN A 168 9.10 9.96 -3.28
N LEU A 169 10.18 9.24 -3.54
CA LEU A 169 10.22 7.80 -3.34
C LEU A 169 10.59 7.47 -1.91
N SER A 170 9.85 6.56 -1.32
CA SER A 170 10.21 5.99 -0.04
C SER A 170 11.44 5.10 -0.18
N PRO A 171 12.45 5.23 0.71
CA PRO A 171 13.58 4.32 0.73
C PRO A 171 13.17 2.89 1.13
N TYR A 172 11.98 2.70 1.72
CA TYR A 172 11.49 1.40 2.16
C TYR A 172 10.73 0.64 1.06
N GLY A 173 10.45 1.28 -0.08
CA GLY A 173 9.87 0.66 -1.27
C GLY A 173 8.62 -0.17 -0.99
N SER A 174 8.66 -1.45 -1.33
CA SER A 174 7.54 -2.39 -1.18
C SER A 174 7.30 -2.86 0.26
N ALA A 175 8.17 -2.50 1.19
CA ALA A 175 8.10 -2.90 2.59
C ALA A 175 7.65 -1.78 3.53
N LEU A 176 7.22 -0.66 2.98
CA LEU A 176 6.59 0.45 3.70
C LEU A 176 5.56 0.00 4.76
N PRO A 177 4.59 -0.90 4.44
CA PRO A 177 3.65 -1.38 5.44
C PRO A 177 4.31 -2.15 6.59
N LEU A 178 5.36 -2.95 6.32
CA LEU A 178 6.11 -3.65 7.37
C LEU A 178 6.83 -2.69 8.30
N VAL A 179 7.51 -1.68 7.74
CA VAL A 179 8.22 -0.66 8.53
C VAL A 179 7.25 0.07 9.44
N GLY A 180 6.12 0.49 8.88
CA GLY A 180 5.05 1.13 9.64
C GLY A 180 4.51 0.26 10.77
N MET A 181 4.07 -0.97 10.45
CA MET A 181 3.56 -1.90 11.45
C MET A 181 4.58 -2.22 12.55
N ALA A 182 5.86 -2.36 12.21
CA ALA A 182 6.91 -2.63 13.19
C ALA A 182 7.05 -1.51 14.23
N ARG A 183 6.73 -0.26 13.88
CA ARG A 183 6.71 0.86 14.83
C ARG A 183 5.59 0.76 15.86
N ARG A 184 4.59 -0.12 15.66
CA ARG A 184 3.51 -0.38 16.63
C ARG A 184 3.92 -1.33 17.76
N ALA A 185 5.11 -1.94 17.69
CA ALA A 185 5.60 -2.82 18.74
C ALA A 185 5.76 -2.06 20.07
N PRO A 186 5.06 -2.47 21.15
CA PRO A 186 5.16 -1.84 22.47
C PRO A 186 6.61 -1.76 22.97
N PRO A 187 7.01 -0.74 23.75
CA PRO A 187 8.40 -0.56 24.20
C PRO A 187 8.99 -1.77 24.91
N ASP A 188 8.17 -2.47 25.71
CA ASP A 188 8.46 -3.63 26.53
C ASP A 188 8.40 -4.98 25.79
N CYS A 189 8.07 -4.96 24.50
CA CYS A 189 7.97 -6.17 23.70
C CYS A 189 9.35 -6.82 23.47
N SER A 190 9.54 -8.05 23.98
CA SER A 190 10.71 -8.89 23.73
C SER A 190 10.64 -9.66 22.40
N MET A 191 9.43 -10.01 21.94
CA MET A 191 9.21 -10.78 20.71
C MET A 191 8.00 -10.27 19.92
N ALA A 192 8.27 -9.85 18.67
CA ALA A 192 7.23 -9.45 17.73
C ALA A 192 7.45 -10.07 16.35
N TYR A 193 6.36 -10.33 15.65
CA TYR A 193 6.32 -10.69 14.24
C TYR A 193 5.51 -9.65 13.48
N VAL A 194 5.99 -9.27 12.29
CA VAL A 194 5.38 -8.22 11.48
C VAL A 194 5.01 -8.76 10.11
N PHE A 195 3.80 -8.45 9.66
CA PHE A 195 3.24 -8.95 8.41
C PHE A 195 2.61 -7.85 7.56
N ASP A 196 2.69 -8.04 6.25
CA ASP A 196 1.94 -7.32 5.23
C ASP A 196 1.16 -8.35 4.41
N PHE A 197 -0.11 -8.53 4.77
CA PHE A 197 -1.06 -9.39 4.08
C PHE A 197 -1.61 -8.64 2.86
N GLY A 198 -0.77 -8.58 1.81
CA GLY A 198 -1.11 -8.00 0.52
C GLY A 198 -1.93 -8.93 -0.39
N HIS A 199 -2.19 -8.47 -1.62
CA HIS A 199 -2.97 -9.24 -2.60
C HIS A 199 -2.14 -10.22 -3.45
N THR A 200 -0.83 -9.98 -3.56
CA THR A 200 0.08 -10.79 -4.40
C THR A 200 0.94 -11.75 -3.59
N ARG A 201 1.43 -11.28 -2.44
CA ARG A 201 2.31 -12.00 -1.51
C ARG A 201 2.00 -11.53 -0.10
N ILE A 202 2.28 -12.39 0.87
CA ILE A 202 2.34 -12.03 2.28
C ILE A 202 3.81 -11.80 2.62
N LYS A 203 4.18 -10.57 2.98
CA LYS A 203 5.54 -10.27 3.43
C LYS A 203 5.62 -10.47 4.93
N ARG A 204 6.78 -10.93 5.41
CA ARG A 204 6.98 -11.36 6.79
C ARG A 204 8.34 -10.90 7.28
N ALA A 205 8.39 -10.37 8.48
CA ALA A 205 9.64 -9.91 9.08
C ALA A 205 9.60 -9.97 10.60
N ARG A 206 10.79 -9.96 11.20
CA ARG A 206 11.00 -9.73 12.62
C ARG A 206 11.64 -8.35 12.82
N PRO A 207 11.08 -7.48 13.69
CA PRO A 207 11.72 -6.23 14.03
C PRO A 207 12.93 -6.48 14.94
N ILE A 208 14.05 -5.86 14.60
CA ILE A 208 15.25 -5.79 15.43
C ILE A 208 15.23 -4.44 16.14
N VAL A 209 15.09 -4.49 17.47
CA VAL A 209 14.97 -3.31 18.34
C VAL A 209 16.23 -3.16 19.17
N GLU A 210 16.72 -1.94 19.25
CA GLU A 210 17.86 -1.58 20.10
C GLU A 210 17.60 -0.23 20.78
N ALA A 211 17.93 -0.12 22.07
CA ALA A 211 17.74 1.10 22.86
C ALA A 211 16.33 1.74 22.72
N GLY A 212 15.29 0.91 22.55
CA GLY A 212 13.92 1.39 22.39
C GLY A 212 13.54 1.83 20.96
N SER A 213 14.46 1.81 19.99
CA SER A 213 14.23 2.23 18.60
C SER A 213 14.27 1.03 17.64
N LEU A 214 13.54 1.12 16.52
CA LEU A 214 13.59 0.11 15.46
C LEU A 214 14.87 0.28 14.63
N ARG A 215 15.77 -0.70 14.70
CA ARG A 215 17.08 -0.69 14.02
C ARG A 215 17.03 -1.33 12.63
N ALA A 216 16.34 -2.45 12.50
CA ALA A 216 16.23 -3.18 11.23
C ALA A 216 14.97 -4.06 11.20
N LEU A 217 14.62 -4.56 10.02
CA LEU A 217 13.69 -5.68 9.84
C LEU A 217 14.45 -6.87 9.28
N GLU A 218 14.52 -7.95 10.04
CA GLU A 218 15.01 -9.23 9.55
C GLU A 218 13.89 -9.86 8.70
N ARG A 219 14.07 -9.87 7.37
CA ARG A 219 13.06 -10.42 6.45
C ARG A 219 13.10 -11.94 6.38
N CYS A 220 11.91 -12.52 6.45
CA CYS A 220 11.68 -13.91 6.09
C CYS A 220 11.24 -14.00 4.62
N ALA A 221 11.26 -15.20 4.06
CA ALA A 221 10.73 -15.42 2.71
C ALA A 221 9.24 -15.05 2.64
N ASP A 222 8.83 -14.40 1.54
CA ASP A 222 7.43 -14.08 1.29
C ASP A 222 6.59 -15.36 1.16
N ALA A 223 5.42 -15.37 1.78
CA ALA A 223 4.45 -16.46 1.69
C ALA A 223 3.41 -16.19 0.57
N PRO A 224 2.80 -17.24 -0.02
CA PRO A 224 1.65 -17.06 -0.90
C PRO A 224 0.46 -16.51 -0.11
N THR A 225 -0.47 -15.81 -0.77
CA THR A 225 -1.65 -15.20 -0.12
C THR A 225 -2.72 -16.20 0.33
N GLY A 226 -2.70 -17.42 -0.21
CA GLY A 226 -3.59 -18.51 0.21
C GLY A 226 -5.03 -18.43 -0.33
N TRP A 227 -5.41 -17.38 -1.05
CA TRP A 227 -6.67 -17.37 -1.80
C TRP A 227 -6.46 -17.84 -3.24
N GLY A 228 -7.44 -18.61 -3.74
CA GLY A 228 -7.53 -18.97 -5.17
C GLY A 228 -8.26 -17.89 -5.98
N ASP A 229 -8.79 -18.27 -7.15
CA ASP A 229 -9.62 -17.39 -7.97
C ASP A 229 -10.80 -16.82 -7.15
N PRO A 230 -10.89 -15.47 -7.00
CA PRO A 230 -11.93 -14.81 -6.22
C PRO A 230 -13.36 -15.01 -6.76
N SER A 231 -13.54 -15.59 -7.95
CA SER A 231 -14.84 -15.90 -8.56
C SER A 231 -15.66 -16.98 -7.84
N ARG A 232 -15.03 -17.79 -6.96
CA ARG A 232 -15.75 -18.80 -6.16
C ARG A 232 -16.27 -18.20 -4.87
N ASP A 233 -17.57 -17.90 -4.85
CA ASP A 233 -18.31 -17.48 -3.67
C ASP A 233 -18.59 -18.69 -2.77
N ASP A 234 -17.73 -18.92 -1.78
CA ASP A 234 -17.90 -20.01 -0.82
C ASP A 234 -17.37 -19.58 0.55
N LYS A 235 -18.19 -19.69 1.60
CA LYS A 235 -17.78 -19.49 3.00
C LYS A 235 -16.59 -20.36 3.36
N SER A 236 -16.46 -21.53 2.73
CA SER A 236 -15.30 -22.41 2.90
C SER A 236 -13.99 -21.75 2.44
N ALA A 237 -14.03 -20.84 1.46
CA ALA A 237 -12.85 -20.10 1.01
C ALA A 237 -12.39 -19.05 2.03
N ALA A 238 -13.33 -18.37 2.69
CA ALA A 238 -13.01 -17.41 3.76
C ALA A 238 -12.39 -18.12 4.97
N ALA A 239 -12.92 -19.29 5.34
CA ALA A 239 -12.36 -20.11 6.42
C ALA A 239 -10.96 -20.62 6.08
N ARG A 240 -10.75 -21.15 4.87
CA ARG A 240 -9.41 -21.56 4.40
C ARG A 240 -8.41 -20.42 4.40
N LEU A 241 -8.84 -19.21 4.02
CA LEU A 241 -7.96 -18.05 4.03
C LEU A 241 -7.57 -17.65 5.46
N LEU A 242 -8.51 -17.68 6.41
CA LEU A 242 -8.20 -17.46 7.83
C LEU A 242 -7.21 -18.51 8.35
N ASP A 243 -7.45 -19.79 8.07
CA ASP A 243 -6.55 -20.86 8.47
C ASP A 243 -5.16 -20.69 7.84
N HIS A 244 -5.09 -20.27 6.58
CA HIS A 244 -3.85 -19.95 5.90
C HIS A 244 -3.10 -18.79 6.56
N MET A 245 -3.79 -17.70 6.91
CA MET A 245 -3.16 -16.58 7.63
C MET A 245 -2.55 -17.04 8.95
N ILE A 246 -3.26 -17.87 9.71
CA ILE A 246 -2.79 -18.42 10.98
C ILE A 246 -1.55 -19.30 10.77
N ASN A 247 -1.59 -20.18 9.77
CA ASN A 247 -0.45 -21.05 9.46
C ASN A 247 0.79 -20.25 9.03
N VAL A 248 0.63 -19.19 8.25
CA VAL A 248 1.74 -18.31 7.86
C VAL A 248 2.35 -17.60 9.07
N ILE A 249 1.55 -17.26 10.08
CA ILE A 249 2.03 -16.67 11.34
C ILE A 249 2.72 -17.72 12.21
N ASP A 250 2.19 -18.93 12.23
CA ASP A 250 2.75 -20.07 12.96
C ASP A 250 4.11 -20.50 12.39
N GLU A 251 4.27 -20.47 11.06
CA GLU A 251 5.53 -20.77 10.38
C GLU A 251 6.67 -19.85 10.83
N ILE A 252 6.48 -18.52 10.84
CA ILE A 252 7.54 -17.61 11.29
C ILE A 252 7.83 -17.78 12.79
N HIS A 253 6.81 -18.12 13.59
CA HIS A 253 7.02 -18.42 15.00
C HIS A 253 7.93 -19.63 15.17
N ALA A 254 7.66 -20.72 14.43
CA ALA A 254 8.49 -21.93 14.44
C ALA A 254 9.90 -21.70 13.86
N GLU A 255 10.05 -20.84 12.85
CA GLU A 255 11.35 -20.50 12.24
C GLU A 255 12.27 -19.73 13.22
N ILE A 256 11.69 -18.82 14.02
CA ILE A 256 12.45 -17.87 14.84
C ILE A 256 12.57 -18.29 16.30
N HIS A 257 11.55 -18.96 16.85
CA HIS A 257 11.49 -19.30 18.27
C HIS A 257 12.29 -20.59 18.55
N THR A 258 13.51 -20.44 19.09
CA THR A 258 14.45 -21.56 19.32
C THR A 258 14.70 -21.87 20.80
N GLY A 259 13.83 -21.45 21.73
CA GLY A 259 14.10 -21.55 23.18
C GLY A 259 12.86 -21.72 24.07
N ALA A 260 13.09 -21.84 25.39
CA ALA A 260 12.03 -22.06 26.36
C ALA A 260 11.19 -20.79 26.64
N CYS A 261 9.88 -21.02 26.77
CA CYS A 261 8.80 -20.11 27.18
C CYS A 261 9.26 -18.88 27.98
N GLN A 262 9.19 -17.71 27.35
CA GLN A 262 9.11 -16.45 28.09
C GLN A 262 7.66 -16.24 28.55
N SER A 263 7.48 -15.71 29.76
CA SER A 263 6.16 -15.27 30.27
C SER A 263 5.62 -14.05 29.51
N ASP A 264 6.45 -13.42 28.69
CA ASP A 264 6.09 -12.22 27.94
C ASP A 264 5.15 -12.58 26.79
N PRO A 265 4.07 -11.80 26.60
CA PRO A 265 3.19 -11.98 25.47
C PRO A 265 3.90 -11.84 24.11
N VAL A 266 3.60 -12.74 23.18
CA VAL A 266 4.06 -12.66 21.79
C VAL A 266 3.23 -11.62 21.03
N ARG A 267 3.89 -10.71 20.31
CA ARG A 267 3.21 -9.70 19.50
C ARG A 267 3.12 -10.12 18.03
N VAL A 268 1.93 -10.03 17.46
CA VAL A 268 1.69 -10.21 16.02
C VAL A 268 1.11 -8.91 15.47
N LEU A 269 1.90 -8.21 14.66
CA LEU A 269 1.55 -6.91 14.10
C LEU A 269 1.34 -7.09 12.60
N ALA A 270 0.10 -6.98 12.14
CA ALA A 270 -0.21 -7.25 10.74
C ALA A 270 -0.97 -6.10 10.09
N SER A 271 -0.50 -5.74 8.89
CA SER A 271 -1.28 -4.93 7.97
C SER A 271 -2.06 -5.83 7.01
N ILE A 272 -3.29 -5.43 6.72
CA ILE A 272 -4.21 -6.15 5.84
C ILE A 272 -4.59 -5.22 4.68
N ALA A 273 -4.57 -5.74 3.44
CA ALA A 273 -5.00 -5.01 2.26
C ALA A 273 -6.54 -4.89 2.15
N ALA A 274 -7.15 -4.35 3.21
CA ALA A 274 -8.55 -3.99 3.37
C ALA A 274 -8.66 -2.87 4.42
N TYR A 275 -9.61 -1.94 4.25
CA TYR A 275 -9.89 -0.94 5.29
C TYR A 275 -10.38 -1.63 6.58
N MET A 276 -9.75 -1.30 7.70
CA MET A 276 -9.98 -1.92 9.00
C MET A 276 -10.64 -0.94 9.98
N ARG A 277 -11.41 -1.48 10.92
CA ARG A 277 -11.92 -0.78 12.10
C ARG A 277 -11.85 -1.73 13.29
N ASP A 278 -11.17 -1.34 14.35
CA ASP A 278 -11.11 -2.10 15.60
C ASP A 278 -10.76 -3.59 15.41
N GLY A 279 -9.77 -3.86 14.56
CA GLY A 279 -9.33 -5.23 14.25
C GLY A 279 -10.22 -6.01 13.27
N GLN A 280 -11.23 -5.37 12.66
CA GLN A 280 -12.18 -6.00 11.75
C GLN A 280 -12.20 -5.32 10.35
N PRO A 281 -12.22 -6.08 9.24
CA PRO A 281 -12.41 -5.51 7.90
C PRO A 281 -13.78 -4.84 7.75
N LEU A 282 -13.81 -3.64 7.18
CA LEU A 282 -15.07 -2.95 6.84
C LEU A 282 -15.74 -3.64 5.64
N LEU A 283 -17.04 -3.92 5.74
CA LEU A 283 -17.79 -4.67 4.72
C LEU A 283 -18.13 -3.87 3.45
N ALA A 284 -18.02 -2.53 3.50
CA ALA A 284 -18.34 -1.64 2.38
C ALA A 284 -17.23 -1.59 1.29
N GLN A 285 -16.51 -2.69 1.10
CA GLN A 285 -15.44 -2.84 0.13
C GLN A 285 -15.42 -4.26 -0.44
N SER A 286 -14.71 -4.47 -1.55
CA SER A 286 -14.48 -5.80 -2.12
C SER A 286 -13.07 -6.29 -1.78
N GLY A 287 -12.88 -7.60 -1.76
CA GLY A 287 -11.58 -8.22 -1.51
C GLY A 287 -11.71 -9.51 -0.71
N ALA A 288 -10.73 -10.40 -0.84
CA ALA A 288 -10.78 -11.69 -0.18
C ALA A 288 -10.68 -11.57 1.35
N TYR A 289 -9.90 -10.63 1.90
CA TYR A 289 -9.83 -10.39 3.35
C TYR A 289 -11.17 -9.91 3.94
N VAL A 290 -11.98 -9.16 3.19
CA VAL A 290 -13.31 -8.70 3.63
C VAL A 290 -14.25 -9.87 3.91
N ARG A 291 -14.13 -10.94 3.11
CA ARG A 291 -14.95 -12.15 3.25
C ARG A 291 -14.69 -12.85 4.58
N ILE A 292 -13.49 -12.74 5.14
CA ILE A 292 -13.18 -13.28 6.47
C ILE A 292 -14.01 -12.56 7.53
N GLY A 293 -14.16 -11.24 7.41
CA GLY A 293 -14.98 -10.44 8.33
C GLY A 293 -16.48 -10.81 8.33
N GLN A 294 -16.93 -11.64 7.38
CA GLN A 294 -18.32 -12.13 7.33
C GLN A 294 -18.50 -13.47 8.10
N ILE A 295 -17.41 -14.17 8.41
CA ILE A 295 -17.46 -15.49 9.08
C ILE A 295 -16.98 -15.44 10.54
N VAL A 296 -16.37 -14.35 10.97
CA VAL A 296 -15.98 -14.11 12.37
C VAL A 296 -16.47 -12.75 12.87
N PRO A 297 -16.88 -12.61 14.14
CA PRO A 297 -17.31 -11.34 14.70
C PRO A 297 -16.21 -10.27 14.70
N ASN A 298 -14.98 -10.69 14.99
CA ASN A 298 -13.79 -9.84 14.98
C ASN A 298 -12.57 -10.68 14.57
N LEU A 299 -11.91 -10.27 13.48
CA LEU A 299 -10.78 -10.98 12.89
C LEU A 299 -9.55 -10.98 13.78
N GLN A 300 -9.23 -9.83 14.39
CA GLN A 300 -8.10 -9.71 15.31
C GLN A 300 -8.24 -10.66 16.50
N CYS A 301 -9.40 -10.68 17.17
CA CYS A 301 -9.67 -11.62 18.26
C CYS A 301 -9.61 -13.07 17.78
N ALA A 302 -10.20 -13.39 16.63
CA ALA A 302 -10.19 -14.76 16.12
C ALA A 302 -8.78 -15.29 15.81
N ILE A 303 -7.89 -14.44 15.29
CA ILE A 303 -6.48 -14.81 15.09
C ILE A 303 -5.78 -14.95 16.44
N GLN A 304 -5.98 -13.99 17.36
CA GLN A 304 -5.35 -13.98 18.67
C GLN A 304 -5.69 -15.24 19.48
N ASP A 305 -6.97 -15.59 19.57
CA ASP A 305 -7.43 -16.73 20.36
C ASP A 305 -6.85 -18.06 19.81
N ARG A 306 -6.82 -18.22 18.48
CA ARG A 306 -6.29 -19.42 17.83
C ARG A 306 -4.77 -19.55 17.98
N LEU A 307 -4.03 -18.44 17.94
CA LEU A 307 -2.59 -18.45 18.17
C LEU A 307 -2.27 -18.69 19.66
N HIS A 308 -3.04 -18.10 20.56
CA HIS A 308 -2.92 -18.35 22.00
C HIS A 308 -3.14 -19.83 22.33
N GLU A 309 -4.20 -20.43 21.78
CA GLU A 309 -4.46 -21.87 21.92
C GLU A 309 -3.32 -22.72 21.34
N ARG A 310 -2.79 -22.36 20.17
CA ARG A 310 -1.74 -23.13 19.49
C ARG A 310 -0.39 -23.05 20.20
N TRP A 311 0.00 -21.87 20.68
CA TRP A 311 1.33 -21.65 21.26
C TRP A 311 1.37 -21.83 22.78
N GLY A 312 0.22 -21.86 23.46
CA GLY A 312 0.14 -22.04 24.91
C GLY A 312 0.73 -20.87 25.72
N VAL A 313 0.97 -19.73 25.08
CA VAL A 313 1.50 -18.49 25.67
C VAL A 313 0.58 -17.31 25.33
N PRO A 314 0.57 -16.23 26.12
CA PRO A 314 -0.20 -15.03 25.77
C PRO A 314 0.22 -14.48 24.40
N VAL A 315 -0.76 -14.13 23.57
CA VAL A 315 -0.55 -13.51 22.25
C VAL A 315 -1.36 -12.23 22.20
N GLU A 316 -0.79 -11.15 21.66
CA GLU A 316 -1.56 -9.98 21.27
C GLU A 316 -1.40 -9.72 19.78
N VAL A 317 -2.54 -9.57 19.11
CA VAL A 317 -2.62 -9.29 17.68
C VAL A 317 -3.07 -7.85 17.48
N LEU A 318 -2.41 -7.13 16.59
CA LEU A 318 -2.86 -5.83 16.08
C LEU A 318 -3.04 -5.92 14.57
N LEU A 319 -4.26 -5.63 14.09
CA LEU A 319 -4.56 -5.55 12.66
C LEU A 319 -4.88 -4.12 12.23
N GLU A 320 -4.19 -3.65 11.19
CA GLU A 320 -4.44 -2.34 10.59
C GLU A 320 -4.52 -2.42 9.06
N HIS A 321 -5.05 -1.38 8.42
CA HIS A 321 -5.05 -1.25 6.97
C HIS A 321 -3.63 -0.99 6.44
N ASP A 322 -3.25 -1.62 5.33
CA ASP A 322 -1.92 -1.51 4.70
C ASP A 322 -1.47 -0.07 4.39
N GLY A 323 -2.36 0.78 3.90
CA GLY A 323 -2.07 2.20 3.68
C GLY A 323 -1.83 2.96 4.99
N THR A 324 -2.60 2.65 6.04
CA THR A 324 -2.44 3.26 7.37
C THR A 324 -1.11 2.84 7.99
N ALA A 325 -0.78 1.56 7.90
CA ALA A 325 0.52 1.03 8.28
C ALA A 325 1.65 1.75 7.53
N ALA A 326 1.62 1.78 6.19
CA ALA A 326 2.63 2.45 5.39
C ALA A 326 2.87 3.91 5.82
N ALA A 327 1.80 4.64 6.14
CA ALA A 327 1.89 6.03 6.57
C ALA A 327 2.60 6.24 7.91
N GLN A 328 2.58 5.23 8.79
CA GLN A 328 3.30 5.29 10.07
C GLN A 328 4.81 5.33 9.90
N ALA A 329 5.39 4.92 8.76
CA ALA A 329 6.81 5.10 8.50
C ALA A 329 7.22 6.59 8.51
N TYR A 330 6.27 7.50 8.28
CA TYR A 330 6.47 8.94 8.17
C TYR A 330 5.74 9.74 9.25
N ALA A 331 5.38 9.09 10.38
CA ALA A 331 4.74 9.78 11.50
C ALA A 331 5.52 11.04 11.92
N GLY A 332 4.78 12.10 12.28
CA GLY A 332 5.33 13.42 12.57
C GLY A 332 5.48 14.34 11.36
N GLN A 333 5.18 13.87 10.14
CA GLN A 333 5.21 14.69 8.93
C GLN A 333 3.81 15.24 8.61
N PRO A 334 3.48 16.50 8.95
CA PRO A 334 2.20 17.10 8.59
C PRO A 334 2.08 17.25 7.06
N HIS A 335 0.86 17.46 6.57
CA HIS A 335 0.59 17.74 5.16
C HIS A 335 1.15 16.69 4.18
N THR A 336 1.21 15.44 4.64
CA THR A 336 1.85 14.35 3.93
C THR A 336 0.85 13.22 3.65
N ALA A 337 0.94 12.65 2.46
CA ALA A 337 0.24 11.44 2.07
C ALA A 337 1.25 10.35 1.71
N VAL A 338 0.92 9.09 1.98
CA VAL A 338 1.77 7.95 1.66
C VAL A 338 0.98 7.01 0.76
N ILE A 339 1.45 6.84 -0.47
CA ILE A 339 0.78 6.06 -1.51
C ILE A 339 1.61 4.85 -1.85
N THR A 340 1.03 3.67 -1.75
CA THR A 340 1.64 2.43 -2.25
C THR A 340 1.06 2.10 -3.62
N ILE A 341 1.94 1.84 -4.59
CA ILE A 341 1.57 1.51 -5.96
C ILE A 341 1.90 0.03 -6.21
N GLY A 342 0.87 -0.79 -6.34
CA GLY A 342 0.97 -2.23 -6.62
C GLY A 342 -0.21 -2.72 -7.46
N THR A 343 -0.79 -3.87 -7.11
CA THR A 343 -2.02 -4.39 -7.74
C THR A 343 -3.11 -3.33 -7.83
N ALA A 344 -3.24 -2.56 -6.75
CA ALA A 344 -4.08 -1.38 -6.63
C ALA A 344 -3.30 -0.28 -5.89
N LEU A 345 -3.89 0.89 -5.77
CA LEU A 345 -3.34 2.00 -4.98
C LEU A 345 -3.76 1.88 -3.52
N GLY A 346 -2.79 1.85 -2.60
CA GLY A 346 -3.00 2.06 -1.18
C GLY A 346 -2.73 3.52 -0.79
N ILE A 347 -3.38 4.01 0.26
CA ILE A 347 -3.20 5.38 0.77
C ILE A 347 -3.28 5.39 2.29
N GLY A 348 -2.38 6.15 2.92
CA GLY A 348 -2.51 6.56 4.32
C GLY A 348 -1.96 7.95 4.56
N PHE A 349 -2.25 8.48 5.75
CA PHE A 349 -1.80 9.79 6.20
C PHE A 349 -1.02 9.63 7.50
N PRO A 350 0.20 10.17 7.60
CA PRO A 350 1.00 9.97 8.79
C PRO A 350 0.31 10.55 10.03
N PRO A 351 0.34 9.84 11.16
CA PRO A 351 -0.15 10.40 12.41
C PRO A 351 0.82 11.48 12.93
N GLY A 352 0.36 12.29 13.89
CA GLY A 352 1.17 13.31 14.54
C GLY A 352 2.30 12.73 15.41
N ASP A 353 3.12 13.62 15.97
CA ASP A 353 4.24 13.27 16.85
C ASP A 353 3.80 12.63 18.19
N ASP A 354 2.54 12.82 18.57
CA ASP A 354 1.92 12.27 19.77
C ASP A 354 1.52 10.80 19.63
N ALA A 355 1.61 10.25 18.42
CA ALA A 355 1.37 8.83 18.22
C ALA A 355 2.42 8.00 18.95
N ALA A 356 1.96 7.07 19.80
CA ALA A 356 2.79 6.10 20.50
C ALA A 356 3.39 5.08 19.50
N LEU A 357 4.38 5.53 18.73
CA LEU A 357 5.11 4.77 17.73
C LEU A 357 6.58 4.71 18.12
N ARG A 358 7.15 3.53 17.96
CA ARG A 358 8.59 3.33 18.13
C ARG A 358 9.35 4.22 17.14
N PRO A 359 10.38 4.96 17.59
CA PRO A 359 11.23 5.73 16.68
C PRO A 359 12.04 4.80 15.78
N LEU A 360 12.40 5.29 14.60
CA LEU A 360 13.35 4.65 13.70
C LEU A 360 14.77 5.12 14.05
N TYR A 361 15.76 4.25 13.89
CA TYR A 361 17.16 4.67 13.89
C TYR A 361 17.44 5.67 12.77
N SER A 362 18.39 6.60 12.98
CA SER A 362 18.73 7.64 11.99
C SER A 362 19.25 7.08 10.67
N ASP A 363 19.83 5.89 10.70
CA ASP A 363 20.37 5.14 9.55
C ASP A 363 19.48 3.96 9.14
N PHE A 364 18.21 3.94 9.56
CA PHE A 364 17.28 2.87 9.21
C PHE A 364 17.03 2.81 7.69
N THR A 365 17.54 1.77 7.03
CA THR A 365 17.40 1.52 5.58
C THR A 365 16.33 0.50 5.24
N GLY A 366 15.59 -0.02 6.22
CA GLY A 366 14.52 -1.00 6.02
C GLY A 366 14.96 -2.45 6.14
N PHE A 367 16.22 -2.78 5.79
CA PHE A 367 16.76 -4.15 5.76
C PHE A 367 18.23 -4.20 6.15
#